data_AF-A0A965Y4M0-F1
#
_entry.id   AF-A0A965Y4M0-F1
#
_cell.length_a   1.000
_cell.length_b   1.000
_cell.length_c   1.000
_cell.angle_alpha   90.00
_cell.angle_beta   90.00
_cell.angle_gamma   90.00
#
_symmetry.space_group_name_H-M   'P 1'
#
loop_
_entity.id
_entity.type
_entity.pdbx_description
1 polymer ?
#
loop_
_entity_poly.entity_id
_entity_poly.type
_entity_poly.pdbx_seq_one_letter_code
_entity_poly.pdbx_strand_id
1 'polypeptide(L)' 'VRRHVSVPLALGFGIDGPERAASVAPMVDGVVVGSAVIKAFNEAGGGPEGVARGAKLVGDIVSAVG' A
#
# COMPACT_ATOMS: atom_id res chain seq x y z
N VAL A 1 17.86 11.53 -1.59
CA VAL A 1 17.10 11.91 -0.38
C VAL A 1 17.68 11.30 0.89
N ARG A 2 17.80 9.97 1.00
CA ARG A 2 18.27 9.28 2.23
C ARG A 2 19.62 9.75 2.81
N ARG A 3 20.55 10.23 1.97
CA ARG A 3 21.83 10.80 2.43
C ARG A 3 21.71 12.18 3.12
N HIS A 4 20.58 12.84 2.99
CA HIS A 4 20.36 14.22 3.46
C HIS A 4 19.36 14.30 4.62
N VAL A 5 18.71 13.18 4.99
CA VAL A 5 17.69 13.15 6.03
C VAL A 5 17.90 11.92 6.91
N SER A 6 17.77 12.10 8.22
CA SER A 6 17.83 11.04 9.23
C SER A 6 16.45 10.59 9.71
N VAL A 7 15.38 11.26 9.27
CA VAL A 7 14.00 10.88 9.60
C VAL A 7 13.52 9.70 8.74
N PRO A 8 12.51 8.95 9.21
CA PRO A 8 11.87 7.91 8.41
C PRO A 8 11.35 8.44 7.07
N LEU A 9 11.57 7.68 6.01
CA LEU A 9 11.16 7.98 4.64
C LEU A 9 10.03 7.04 4.23
N ALA A 10 8.90 7.61 3.82
CA ALA A 10 7.78 6.86 3.26
C ALA A 10 7.54 7.20 1.78
N LEU A 11 7.12 6.22 0.98
CA LEU A 11 6.74 6.40 -0.42
C LEU A 11 5.24 6.17 -0.62
N GLY A 12 4.54 7.13 -1.23
CA GLY A 12 3.08 7.08 -1.34
C GLY A 12 2.49 7.18 -2.75
N PHE A 13 3.31 7.29 -3.79
CA PHE A 13 2.82 7.52 -5.14
C PHE A 13 2.93 6.26 -6.00
N GLY A 14 1.80 5.86 -6.59
CA GLY A 14 1.75 4.75 -7.54
C GLY A 14 1.98 3.37 -6.93
N ILE A 15 1.71 3.17 -5.65
CA ILE A 15 1.65 1.82 -5.06
C ILE A 15 0.23 1.29 -5.26
N ASP A 16 0.07 0.33 -6.17
CA ASP A 16 -1.22 -0.20 -6.61
C ASP A 16 -1.46 -1.67 -6.22
N GLY A 17 -0.46 -2.33 -5.65
CA GLY A 17 -0.57 -3.72 -5.21
C GLY A 17 0.67 -4.24 -4.46
N PRO A 18 0.62 -5.51 -4.06
CA PRO A 18 1.66 -6.16 -3.26
C PRO A 18 3.03 -6.20 -3.96
N GLU A 19 3.07 -6.50 -5.26
CA GLU A 19 4.31 -6.63 -6.02
C GLU A 19 5.07 -5.30 -6.07
N ARG A 20 4.34 -4.21 -6.28
CA ARG A 20 4.91 -2.87 -6.32
C ARG A 20 5.36 -2.41 -4.93
N ALA A 21 4.60 -2.72 -3.88
CA ALA A 21 4.99 -2.45 -2.50
C ALA A 21 6.28 -3.20 -2.12
N ALA A 22 6.38 -4.49 -2.44
CA ALA A 22 7.56 -5.32 -2.19
C ALA A 22 8.80 -4.79 -2.94
N SER A 23 8.62 -4.30 -4.17
CA SER A 23 9.74 -3.77 -4.97
C SER A 23 10.39 -2.52 -4.37
N VAL A 24 9.64 -1.71 -3.62
CA VAL A 24 10.12 -0.46 -3.03
C VAL A 24 10.48 -0.61 -1.55
N ALA A 25 9.96 -1.62 -0.86
CA ALA A 25 10.18 -1.86 0.58
C ALA A 25 11.66 -1.82 1.00
N PRO A 26 12.65 -2.35 0.23
CA PRO A 26 14.06 -2.27 0.61
C PRO A 26 14.65 -0.85 0.61
N MET A 27 13.95 0.13 0.04
CA MET A 27 14.46 1.50 -0.16
C MET A 27 13.84 2.53 0.78
N VAL A 28 12.77 2.18 1.50
CA VAL A 28 11.96 3.10 2.32
C VAL A 28 11.59 2.45 3.65
N ASP A 29 11.29 3.27 4.66
CA ASP A 29 10.83 2.79 5.97
C ASP A 29 9.31 2.58 6.01
N GLY A 30 8.59 3.01 4.97
CA GLY A 30 7.14 2.84 4.87
C GLY A 30 6.59 3.07 3.48
N VAL A 31 5.42 2.48 3.22
CA VAL A 31 4.64 2.68 2.00
C VAL A 31 3.27 3.23 2.36
N VAL A 32 2.76 4.15 1.55
CA VAL A 32 1.41 4.71 1.69
C VAL A 32 0.58 4.29 0.50
N VAL A 33 -0.57 3.67 0.76
CA VAL A 33 -1.46 3.11 -0.27
C VAL A 33 -2.86 3.67 -0.06
N GLY A 34 -3.28 4.57 -0.96
CA GLY A 34 -4.59 5.23 -0.88
C GLY A 34 -5.51 4.81 -2.02
N SER A 35 -5.19 5.25 -3.24
CA SER A 35 -6.04 5.05 -4.42
C SER A 35 -6.37 3.59 -4.70
N ALA A 36 -5.42 2.67 -4.49
CA ALA A 36 -5.63 1.24 -4.69
C ALA A 36 -6.69 0.66 -3.74
N VAL A 37 -6.67 1.08 -2.46
CA VAL A 37 -7.63 0.64 -1.44
C VAL A 37 -9.02 1.17 -1.76
N ILE A 38 -9.14 2.46 -2.13
CA ILE A 38 -10.41 3.06 -2.51
C ILE A 38 -10.97 2.40 -3.77
N LYS A 39 -10.12 2.12 -4.76
CA LYS A 39 -10.50 1.43 -5.98
C LYS A 39 -11.03 0.04 -5.68
N ALA A 40 -10.30 -0.76 -4.90
CA ALA A 40 -10.71 -2.10 -4.50
C ALA A 40 -12.03 -2.10 -3.71
N PHE A 41 -12.25 -1.10 -2.84
CA PHE A 41 -13.51 -0.93 -2.14
C PHE A 41 -14.69 -0.66 -3.10
N ASN A 42 -14.51 0.27 -4.04
CA ASN A 42 -15.57 0.66 -4.97
C ASN A 42 -15.87 -0.42 -6.01
N GLU A 43 -14.87 -1.16 -6.48
CA GLU A 43 -15.04 -2.26 -7.44
C GLU A 43 -15.86 -3.43 -6.88
N ALA A 44 -15.87 -3.59 -5.56
CA ALA A 44 -16.72 -4.57 -4.87
C ALA A 44 -18.09 -3.99 -4.46
N GLY A 45 -18.51 -2.85 -5.02
CA GLY A 45 -19.82 -2.24 -4.76
C GLY A 45 -19.93 -1.48 -3.44
N GLY A 46 -18.83 -1.34 -2.68
CA GLY A 46 -18.80 -0.69 -1.38
C GLY A 46 -19.43 -1.53 -0.26
N GLY A 47 -19.86 -0.88 0.83
CA GLY A 47 -20.47 -1.57 1.98
C GLY A 47 -19.57 -2.64 2.59
N PRO A 48 -20.14 -3.69 3.20
CA PRO A 48 -19.36 -4.77 3.83
C PRO A 48 -18.42 -5.51 2.86
N GLU A 49 -18.85 -5.74 1.62
CA GLU A 49 -18.05 -6.42 0.60
C GLU A 49 -16.86 -5.57 0.15
N GLY A 50 -17.07 -4.26 -0.05
CA GLY A 50 -16.01 -3.30 -0.30
C GLY A 50 -14.99 -3.23 0.83
N VAL A 51 -15.45 -3.23 2.09
CA VAL A 51 -14.55 -3.27 3.26
C VAL A 51 -13.73 -4.56 3.25
N ALA A 52 -14.36 -5.71 3.03
CA ALA A 52 -13.67 -7.00 2.98
C ALA A 52 -12.63 -7.03 1.85
N ARG A 53 -12.97 -6.48 0.68
CA ARG A 53 -12.05 -6.42 -0.47
C ARG A 53 -10.87 -5.50 -0.21
N GLY A 54 -11.11 -4.30 0.35
CA GLY A 54 -10.06 -3.38 0.74
C GLY A 54 -9.14 -3.96 1.83
N ALA A 55 -9.72 -4.58 2.86
CA ALA A 55 -8.97 -5.24 3.92
C ALA A 55 -8.10 -6.40 3.38
N LYS A 56 -8.63 -7.19 2.44
CA LYS A 56 -7.85 -8.23 1.77
C LYS A 56 -6.63 -7.63 1.06
N LEU A 57 -6.82 -6.58 0.25
CA LEU A 57 -5.71 -5.92 -0.44
C LEU A 57 -4.64 -5.40 0.53
N VAL A 58 -5.07 -4.78 1.64
CA VAL A 58 -4.14 -4.33 2.68
C VAL A 58 -3.37 -5.51 3.27
N GLY A 59 -4.03 -6.62 3.57
CA GLY A 59 -3.39 -7.84 4.07
C GLY A 59 -2.38 -8.44 3.07
N ASP A 60 -2.73 -8.47 1.79
CA ASP A 60 -1.84 -8.93 0.71
C ASP A 60 -0.58 -8.03 0.63
N ILE A 61 -0.75 -6.70 0.73
CA ILE A 61 0.36 -5.73 0.71
C ILE A 61 1.26 -5.88 1.93
N VAL A 62 0.69 -5.97 3.14
CA VAL A 62 1.46 -6.19 4.37
C VAL A 62 2.30 -7.45 4.26
N SER A 63 1.69 -8.57 3.85
CA SER A 63 2.40 -9.85 3.67
C SER A 63 3.54 -9.79 2.65
N ALA A 64 3.47 -8.88 1.68
CA ALA A 64 4.50 -8.74 0.65
C ALA A 64 5.67 -7.84 1.07
N VAL A 65 5.48 -6.95 2.05
CA VAL A 65 6.54 -6.04 2.53
C VAL A 65 7.22 -6.51 3.82
N GLY A 66 6.61 -7.42 4.58
CA GLY A 66 7.19 -7.98 5.81
C GLY A 66 6.23 -8.84 6.60
#